data_AF-C3Y5Z9-F1
#
_entry.id   AF-C3Y5Z9-F1
#
_cell.length_a   1.000
_cell.length_b   1.000
_cell.length_c   1.000
_cell.angle_alpha   90.00
_cell.angle_beta   90.00
_cell.angle_gamma   90.00
#
_symmetry.space_group_name_H-M   'P 1'
#
loop_
_entity.id
_entity.type
_entity.pdbx_description
1 polymer ?
#
loop_
_entity_poly.entity_id
_entity_poly.type
_entity_poly.pdbx_seq_one_letter_code
_entity_poly.pdbx_strand_id
1 'polypeptide(L)'
;MLPPWQARFHWKDLPWQAISIGVGIGTLLYKTHKGEEMELRRNNLAYVNSQLSKLYGPLYGNRLANHKSYKEALQGHGNLVKFLQEAEKKWRDPKTRDEGARLLTRWRKFLFYVMHPLDLKAEEIIRDNAHLFEYGVEEADLFKNFIFHVNYEKLIVAKWQEKGEVIGNKEVLEEGDFSRERNGGKSDDETFQMHARVVHHVKETYEKLVERKKSLMREIEERGGH
;
A
#
# COMPACT_ATOMS: atom_id res chain seq x y z
N MET A 1 23.03 -74.00 16.61
CA MET A 1 22.75 -73.72 15.17
C MET A 1 22.19 -72.31 15.08
N LEU A 2 22.90 -71.39 14.44
CA LEU A 2 22.47 -70.00 14.19
C LEU A 2 22.09 -69.85 12.71
N PRO A 3 21.10 -68.99 12.35
CA PRO A 3 20.53 -68.95 11.00
C PRO A 3 21.48 -68.31 9.96
N PRO A 4 21.40 -68.71 8.67
CA PRO A 4 22.38 -68.42 7.61
C PRO A 4 22.34 -66.99 7.03
N TRP A 5 21.75 -66.03 7.72
CA TRP A 5 21.52 -64.67 7.19
C TRP A 5 22.41 -63.58 7.80
N GLN A 6 23.55 -63.95 8.41
CA GLN A 6 24.57 -62.98 8.83
C GLN A 6 25.67 -62.81 7.77
N ALA A 7 25.27 -62.48 6.53
CA ALA A 7 26.23 -61.92 5.59
C ALA A 7 26.64 -60.53 6.11
N ARG A 8 27.78 -60.46 6.83
CA ARG A 8 28.40 -59.17 7.19
C ARG A 8 28.78 -58.48 5.90
N PHE A 9 27.99 -57.48 5.51
CA PHE A 9 28.31 -56.60 4.39
C PHE A 9 29.67 -55.93 4.68
N HIS A 10 30.71 -56.36 3.98
CA HIS A 10 32.04 -55.77 4.08
C HIS A 10 32.14 -54.67 3.04
N TRP A 11 32.10 -53.41 3.49
CA TRP A 11 32.21 -52.21 2.64
C TRP A 11 33.48 -52.17 1.75
N LYS A 12 34.45 -53.05 2.01
CA LYS A 12 35.68 -53.22 1.24
C LYS A 12 35.48 -53.99 -0.08
N ASP A 13 34.34 -54.66 -0.26
CA ASP A 13 34.04 -55.48 -1.45
C ASP A 13 33.28 -54.69 -2.54
N LEU A 14 32.94 -53.43 -2.27
CA LEU A 14 32.37 -52.53 -3.27
C LEU A 14 33.44 -52.14 -4.30
N PRO A 15 33.22 -52.39 -5.60
CA PRO A 15 34.16 -51.96 -6.63
C PRO A 15 34.28 -50.43 -6.61
N TRP A 16 35.49 -49.90 -6.72
CA TRP A 16 35.78 -48.46 -6.67
C TRP A 16 34.93 -47.63 -7.65
N GLN A 17 34.54 -48.24 -8.78
CA GLN A 17 33.62 -47.69 -9.77
C GLN A 17 32.24 -47.36 -9.17
N ALA A 18 31.67 -48.25 -8.35
CA ALA A 18 30.38 -48.04 -7.69
C ALA A 18 30.43 -46.89 -6.66
N ILE A 19 31.54 -46.76 -5.93
CA ILE A 19 31.77 -45.63 -5.01
C ILE A 19 31.85 -44.32 -5.81
N SER A 20 32.61 -44.29 -6.91
CA SER A 20 32.75 -43.10 -7.75
C SER A 20 31.44 -42.64 -8.41
N ILE A 21 30.61 -43.59 -8.86
CA ILE A 21 29.26 -43.32 -9.41
C ILE A 21 28.36 -42.77 -8.30
N GLY A 22 28.38 -43.37 -7.11
CA GLY A 22 27.62 -42.89 -5.95
C GLY A 22 27.99 -41.45 -5.56
N VAL A 23 29.30 -41.13 -5.51
CA VAL A 23 29.78 -39.77 -5.25
C VAL A 23 29.37 -38.81 -6.37
N GLY A 24 29.44 -39.23 -7.64
CA GLY A 24 29.00 -38.45 -8.79
C GLY A 24 27.51 -38.10 -8.74
N ILE A 25 26.64 -39.09 -8.50
CA ILE A 25 25.19 -38.90 -8.36
C ILE A 25 24.88 -38.01 -7.15
N GLY A 26 25.51 -38.27 -6.00
CA GLY A 26 25.32 -37.45 -4.79
C GLY A 26 25.73 -35.99 -5.00
N THR A 27 26.85 -35.75 -5.71
CA THR A 27 27.31 -34.39 -6.04
C THR A 27 26.34 -33.69 -6.99
N LEU A 28 25.81 -34.40 -7.99
CA LEU A 28 24.83 -33.85 -8.92
C LEU A 28 23.54 -33.46 -8.20
N LEU A 29 22.97 -34.37 -7.40
CA LEU A 29 21.75 -34.12 -6.62
C LEU A 29 21.91 -32.96 -5.64
N TYR A 30 23.07 -32.88 -4.98
CA TYR A 30 23.39 -31.77 -4.09
C TYR A 30 23.47 -30.43 -4.85
N LYS A 31 24.11 -30.41 -6.02
CA LYS A 31 24.22 -29.21 -6.86
C LYS A 31 22.86 -28.76 -7.41
N THR A 32 22.02 -29.69 -7.89
CA THR A 32 20.68 -29.35 -8.37
C THR A 32 19.82 -28.81 -7.24
N HIS A 33 19.83 -29.44 -6.07
CA HIS A 33 19.06 -28.97 -4.92
C HIS A 33 19.50 -27.58 -4.45
N LYS A 34 20.82 -27.34 -4.35
CA LYS A 34 21.35 -26.00 -4.06
C LYS A 34 20.99 -24.97 -5.13
N GLY A 35 20.99 -25.37 -6.40
CA GLY A 35 20.58 -24.53 -7.52
C GLY A 35 19.13 -24.09 -7.40
N GLU A 36 18.21 -25.04 -7.18
CA GLU A 36 16.78 -24.79 -6.98
C GLU A 36 16.54 -23.84 -5.79
N GLU A 37 17.21 -24.09 -4.66
CA GLU A 37 17.14 -23.25 -3.48
C GLU A 37 17.61 -21.80 -3.73
N MET A 38 18.64 -21.61 -4.54
CA MET A 38 19.14 -20.29 -4.89
C MET A 38 18.20 -19.57 -5.87
N GLU A 39 17.66 -20.29 -6.85
CA GLU A 39 16.68 -19.74 -7.79
C GLU A 39 15.38 -19.32 -7.08
N LEU A 40 14.88 -20.12 -6.13
CA LEU A 40 13.74 -19.74 -5.29
C LEU A 40 14.01 -18.44 -4.51
N ARG A 41 15.21 -18.28 -3.94
CA ARG A 41 15.59 -17.04 -3.24
C ARG A 41 15.68 -15.84 -4.18
N ARG A 42 16.26 -16.01 -5.37
CA ARG A 42 16.31 -14.97 -6.40
C ARG A 42 14.93 -14.55 -6.86
N ASN A 43 14.03 -15.51 -7.06
CA ASN A 43 12.63 -15.26 -7.40
C ASN A 43 11.90 -14.50 -6.29
N ASN A 44 12.11 -14.90 -5.04
CA ASN A 44 11.57 -14.17 -3.88
C ASN A 44 12.11 -12.73 -3.80
N LEU A 45 13.41 -12.53 -4.04
CA LEU A 45 14.01 -11.20 -4.08
C LEU A 45 13.43 -10.36 -5.23
N ALA A 46 13.24 -10.94 -6.41
CA ALA A 46 12.62 -10.28 -7.55
C ALA A 46 11.15 -9.89 -7.27
N TYR A 47 10.41 -10.76 -6.58
CA TYR A 47 9.05 -10.48 -6.14
C TYR A 47 9.01 -9.32 -5.14
N VAL A 48 9.82 -9.37 -4.08
CA VAL A 48 9.92 -8.29 -3.08
C VAL A 48 10.34 -6.97 -3.73
N ASN A 49 11.30 -7.00 -4.67
CA ASN A 49 11.68 -5.82 -5.43
C ASN A 49 10.52 -5.27 -6.27
N SER A 50 9.69 -6.13 -6.84
CA SER A 50 8.48 -5.72 -7.58
C SER A 50 7.47 -5.06 -6.65
N GLN A 51 7.20 -5.66 -5.47
CA GLN A 51 6.33 -5.09 -4.45
C GLN A 51 6.80 -3.70 -4.01
N LEU A 52 8.09 -3.53 -3.74
CA LEU A 52 8.67 -2.25 -3.33
C LEU A 52 8.64 -1.20 -4.45
N SER A 53 9.05 -1.57 -5.67
CA SER A 53 9.22 -0.61 -6.76
C SER A 53 7.90 -0.20 -7.42
N LYS A 54 6.92 -1.10 -7.49
CA LYS A 54 5.67 -0.87 -8.23
C LYS A 54 4.47 -0.54 -7.35
N LEU A 55 4.40 -1.13 -6.16
CA LEU A 55 3.24 -1.00 -5.27
C LEU A 55 3.57 -0.17 -4.03
N TYR A 56 4.29 -0.74 -3.06
CA TYR A 56 4.39 -0.16 -1.71
C TYR A 56 5.31 1.07 -1.65
N GLY A 57 6.36 1.18 -2.47
CA GLY A 57 7.20 2.38 -2.52
C GLY A 57 6.44 3.60 -3.06
N PRO A 58 5.87 3.53 -4.27
CA PRO A 58 5.05 4.61 -4.82
C PRO A 58 3.84 4.94 -3.92
N LEU A 59 3.14 3.93 -3.41
CA LEU A 59 2.00 4.12 -2.54
C LEU A 59 2.40 4.77 -1.21
N TYR A 60 3.52 4.37 -0.61
CA TYR A 60 4.04 4.98 0.63
C TYR A 60 4.33 6.46 0.44
N GLY A 61 5.08 6.83 -0.61
CA GLY A 61 5.38 8.22 -0.92
C GLY A 61 4.11 9.05 -1.16
N ASN A 62 3.18 8.50 -1.94
CA ASN A 62 1.91 9.14 -2.25
C ASN A 62 1.04 9.36 -0.99
N ARG A 63 0.84 8.33 -0.16
CA ARG A 63 0.03 8.41 1.07
C ARG A 63 0.67 9.33 2.12
N LEU A 64 2.00 9.34 2.22
CA LEU A 64 2.73 10.27 3.07
C LEU A 64 2.52 11.73 2.64
N ALA A 65 2.62 12.00 1.33
CA ALA A 65 2.38 13.33 0.77
C ALA A 65 0.93 13.79 1.01
N ASN A 66 -0.05 12.92 0.74
CA ASN A 66 -1.46 13.23 0.96
C ASN A 66 -1.75 13.56 2.43
N HIS A 67 -1.29 12.71 3.37
CA HIS A 67 -1.49 12.91 4.80
C HIS A 67 -0.88 14.22 5.32
N LYS A 68 0.33 14.57 4.89
CA LYS A 68 0.99 15.83 5.26
C LYS A 68 0.21 17.04 4.71
N SER A 69 -0.15 16.99 3.44
CA SER A 69 -0.93 18.04 2.78
C SER A 69 -2.29 18.24 3.45
N TYR A 70 -2.98 17.15 3.81
CA TYR A 70 -4.27 17.21 4.52
C TYR A 70 -4.14 17.93 5.87
N LYS A 71 -3.14 17.56 6.68
CA LYS A 71 -2.89 18.23 7.97
C LYS A 71 -2.65 19.72 7.82
N GLU A 72 -1.86 20.11 6.83
CA GLU A 72 -1.56 21.52 6.55
C GLU A 72 -2.81 22.29 6.11
N ALA A 73 -3.62 21.71 5.24
CA ALA A 73 -4.85 22.33 4.74
C ALA A 73 -5.89 22.60 5.86
N LEU A 74 -5.89 21.79 6.92
CA LEU A 74 -6.77 21.96 8.07
C LEU A 74 -6.35 23.10 9.02
N GLN A 75 -5.15 23.67 8.90
CA GLN A 75 -4.69 24.83 9.69
C GLN A 75 -4.96 24.69 11.20
N GLY A 76 -4.69 23.53 11.78
CA GLY A 76 -4.86 23.29 13.22
C GLY A 76 -6.26 22.89 13.68
N HIS A 77 -7.28 22.80 12.81
CA HIS A 77 -8.65 22.39 13.18
C HIS A 77 -8.78 20.90 13.58
N GLY A 78 -7.71 20.12 13.50
CA GLY A 78 -7.64 18.71 13.91
C GLY A 78 -8.31 17.74 12.94
N ASN A 79 -9.48 18.06 12.40
CA ASN A 79 -10.15 17.28 11.36
C ASN A 79 -11.05 18.14 10.45
N LEU A 80 -11.48 17.57 9.33
CA LEU A 80 -12.33 18.26 8.36
C LEU A 80 -13.68 18.71 8.93
N VAL A 81 -14.30 17.93 9.83
CA VAL A 81 -15.60 18.30 10.41
C VAL A 81 -15.50 19.61 11.18
N LYS A 82 -14.50 19.73 12.05
CA LYS A 82 -14.24 20.97 12.80
C LYS A 82 -13.88 22.14 11.88
N PHE A 83 -13.13 21.89 10.82
CA PHE A 83 -12.82 22.90 9.81
C PHE A 83 -14.09 23.43 9.12
N LEU A 84 -14.97 22.53 8.68
CA LEU A 84 -16.22 22.90 8.00
C LEU A 84 -17.20 23.59 8.94
N GLN A 85 -17.28 23.16 10.21
CA GLN A 85 -18.10 23.83 11.24
C GLN A 85 -17.65 25.27 11.48
N GLU A 86 -16.35 25.53 11.54
CA GLU A 86 -15.85 26.91 11.69
C GLU A 86 -16.12 27.74 10.43
N ALA A 87 -15.94 27.15 9.25
CA ALA A 87 -16.28 27.80 7.98
C ALA A 87 -17.77 28.16 7.91
N GLU A 88 -18.64 27.26 8.32
CA GLU A 88 -20.09 27.46 8.36
C GLU A 88 -20.49 28.54 9.38
N LYS A 89 -19.92 28.48 10.58
CA LYS A 89 -20.16 29.46 11.65
C LYS A 89 -19.80 30.88 11.18
N LYS A 90 -18.63 31.04 10.55
CA LYS A 90 -18.22 32.33 9.95
C LYS A 90 -19.13 32.74 8.81
N TRP A 91 -19.53 31.80 7.96
CA TRP A 91 -20.43 32.08 6.84
C TRP A 91 -21.81 32.59 7.30
N ARG A 92 -22.35 32.07 8.40
CA ARG A 92 -23.64 32.51 8.98
C ARG A 92 -23.58 33.90 9.63
N ASP A 93 -22.41 34.33 10.09
CA ASP A 93 -22.23 35.65 10.70
C ASP A 93 -22.05 36.73 9.61
N PRO A 94 -22.94 37.74 9.52
CA PRO A 94 -22.82 38.82 8.53
C PRO A 94 -21.46 39.53 8.51
N LYS A 95 -20.74 39.57 9.64
CA LYS A 95 -19.43 40.23 9.75
C LYS A 95 -18.28 39.39 9.20
N THR A 96 -18.43 38.06 9.17
CA THR A 96 -17.37 37.12 8.75
C THR A 96 -17.82 36.20 7.61
N ARG A 97 -18.95 36.52 6.97
CA ARG A 97 -19.57 35.72 5.91
C ARG A 97 -18.61 35.36 4.77
N ASP A 98 -17.89 36.35 4.28
CA ASP A 98 -16.91 36.18 3.19
C ASP A 98 -15.73 35.29 3.61
N GLU A 99 -15.35 35.33 4.89
CA GLU A 99 -14.29 34.48 5.43
C GLU A 99 -14.73 33.02 5.42
N GLY A 100 -15.95 32.72 5.87
CA GLY A 100 -16.52 31.37 5.83
C GLY A 100 -16.60 30.81 4.40
N ALA A 101 -17.05 31.63 3.45
CA ALA A 101 -17.08 31.27 2.03
C ALA A 101 -15.67 31.00 1.46
N ARG A 102 -14.68 31.82 1.83
CA ARG A 102 -13.26 31.63 1.45
C ARG A 102 -12.68 30.35 2.03
N LEU A 103 -12.98 30.01 3.28
CA LEU A 103 -12.51 28.77 3.91
C LEU A 103 -13.04 27.54 3.18
N LEU A 104 -14.35 27.51 2.88
CA LEU A 104 -14.95 26.42 2.11
C LEU A 104 -14.33 26.32 0.71
N THR A 105 -14.23 27.45 -0.01
CA THR A 105 -13.64 27.48 -1.36
C THR A 105 -12.19 27.00 -1.34
N ARG A 106 -11.41 27.40 -0.33
CA ARG A 106 -10.02 26.95 -0.17
C ARG A 106 -9.95 25.45 0.05
N TRP A 107 -10.82 24.88 0.88
CA TRP A 107 -10.90 23.43 1.06
C TRP A 107 -11.22 22.71 -0.26
N ARG A 108 -12.24 23.16 -0.99
CA ARG A 108 -12.63 22.54 -2.27
C ARG A 108 -11.51 22.63 -3.32
N LYS A 109 -10.81 23.77 -3.41
CA LYS A 109 -9.62 23.92 -4.27
C LYS A 109 -8.52 22.97 -3.85
N PHE A 110 -8.24 22.87 -2.56
CA PHE A 110 -7.23 21.96 -2.04
C PHE A 110 -7.56 20.50 -2.36
N LEU A 111 -8.80 20.06 -2.10
CA LEU A 111 -9.24 18.72 -2.43
C LEU A 111 -9.09 18.46 -3.94
N PHE A 112 -9.60 19.37 -4.76
CA PHE A 112 -9.60 19.23 -6.22
C PHE A 112 -8.21 19.19 -6.84
N TYR A 113 -7.32 20.11 -6.45
CA TYR A 113 -6.00 20.26 -7.09
C TYR A 113 -4.91 19.42 -6.43
N VAL A 114 -5.09 18.94 -5.20
CA VAL A 114 -4.04 18.27 -4.43
C VAL A 114 -4.45 16.88 -3.97
N MET A 115 -5.48 16.75 -3.13
CA MET A 115 -5.84 15.44 -2.55
C MET A 115 -6.37 14.47 -3.59
N HIS A 116 -7.37 14.91 -4.36
CA HIS A 116 -8.05 14.07 -5.33
C HIS A 116 -7.09 13.49 -6.39
N PRO A 117 -6.17 14.26 -7.00
CA PRO A 117 -5.15 13.70 -7.89
C PRO A 117 -4.23 12.67 -7.21
N LEU A 118 -3.87 12.88 -5.94
CA LEU A 118 -3.08 11.90 -5.19
C LEU A 118 -3.87 10.62 -4.91
N ASP A 119 -5.16 10.74 -4.64
CA ASP A 119 -6.08 9.63 -4.41
C ASP A 119 -6.35 8.81 -5.68
N LEU A 120 -6.56 9.49 -6.81
CA LEU A 120 -6.62 8.86 -8.14
C LEU A 120 -5.32 8.10 -8.46
N LYS A 121 -4.16 8.68 -8.14
CA LYS A 121 -2.88 8.01 -8.38
C LYS A 121 -2.69 6.79 -7.48
N ALA A 122 -3.15 6.85 -6.23
CA ALA A 122 -3.12 5.71 -5.32
C ALA A 122 -4.06 4.58 -5.80
N GLU A 123 -5.27 4.92 -6.25
CA GLU A 123 -6.21 3.97 -6.86
C GLU A 123 -5.56 3.24 -8.06
N GLU A 124 -4.93 3.98 -8.96
CA GLU A 124 -4.20 3.43 -10.12
C GLU A 124 -3.09 2.47 -9.68
N ILE A 125 -2.23 2.88 -8.73
CA ILE A 125 -1.14 2.04 -8.21
C ILE A 125 -1.68 0.72 -7.64
N ILE A 126 -2.73 0.80 -6.82
CA ILE A 126 -3.35 -0.36 -6.17
C ILE A 126 -3.95 -1.29 -7.22
N ARG A 127 -4.75 -0.76 -8.15
CA ARG A 127 -5.44 -1.56 -9.16
C ARG A 127 -4.45 -2.26 -10.10
N ASP A 128 -3.46 -1.54 -10.60
CA ASP A 128 -2.54 -2.04 -11.61
C ASP A 128 -1.54 -3.05 -11.02
N ASN A 129 -1.37 -3.06 -9.69
CA ASN A 129 -0.45 -3.93 -8.97
C ASN A 129 -1.13 -4.85 -7.95
N ALA A 130 -2.43 -5.12 -8.10
CA ALA A 130 -3.19 -5.93 -7.15
C ALA A 130 -2.65 -7.37 -7.01
N HIS A 131 -2.00 -7.89 -8.05
CA HIS A 131 -1.32 -9.18 -8.04
C HIS A 131 -0.09 -9.23 -7.10
N LEU A 132 0.36 -8.08 -6.58
CA LEU A 132 1.50 -7.95 -5.68
C LEU A 132 1.11 -7.90 -4.19
N PHE A 133 -0.19 -8.02 -3.86
CA PHE A 133 -0.63 -8.12 -2.47
C PHE A 133 -0.07 -9.40 -1.82
N GLU A 134 0.38 -9.31 -0.57
CA GLU A 134 0.58 -10.52 0.23
C GLU A 134 -0.80 -11.10 0.60
N TYR A 135 -0.92 -12.43 0.59
CA TYR A 135 -2.18 -13.12 0.76
C TYR A 135 -2.85 -12.79 2.10
N GLY A 136 -3.93 -11.99 2.06
CA GLY A 136 -4.81 -11.75 3.19
C GLY A 136 -6.12 -11.08 2.77
N VAL A 137 -7.23 -11.52 3.38
CA VAL A 137 -8.58 -10.98 3.11
C VAL A 137 -8.68 -9.53 3.59
N GLU A 138 -7.98 -9.19 4.67
CA GLU A 138 -8.03 -7.88 5.31
C GLU A 138 -7.39 -6.78 4.45
N GLU A 139 -6.28 -7.05 3.77
CA GLU A 139 -5.61 -6.11 2.87
C GLU A 139 -6.48 -5.80 1.64
N ALA A 140 -7.09 -6.85 1.08
CA ALA A 140 -7.98 -6.70 -0.06
C ALA A 140 -9.19 -5.84 0.31
N ASP A 141 -9.79 -6.05 1.49
CA ASP A 141 -10.91 -5.24 1.97
C ASP A 141 -10.50 -3.79 2.27
N LEU A 142 -9.31 -3.57 2.85
CA LEU A 142 -8.78 -2.23 3.11
C LEU A 142 -8.62 -1.42 1.82
N PHE A 143 -8.01 -2.01 0.79
CA PHE A 143 -7.83 -1.35 -0.50
C PHE A 143 -9.13 -1.19 -1.27
N LYS A 144 -10.03 -2.16 -1.20
CA LYS A 144 -11.39 -2.05 -1.76
C LYS A 144 -12.16 -0.87 -1.15
N ASN A 145 -12.11 -0.72 0.17
CA ASN A 145 -12.75 0.39 0.87
C ASN A 145 -12.13 1.75 0.48
N PHE A 146 -10.81 1.79 0.33
CA PHE A 146 -10.13 2.98 -0.21
C PHE A 146 -10.60 3.30 -1.63
N ILE A 147 -10.61 2.34 -2.55
CA ILE A 147 -11.06 2.54 -3.94
C ILE A 147 -12.53 3.00 -3.98
N PHE A 148 -13.38 2.43 -3.13
CA PHE A 148 -14.76 2.88 -3.00
C PHE A 148 -14.84 4.36 -2.59
N HIS A 149 -14.05 4.78 -1.61
CA HIS A 149 -13.96 6.17 -1.18
C HIS A 149 -13.49 7.10 -2.32
N VAL A 150 -12.44 6.74 -3.06
CA VAL A 150 -11.96 7.55 -4.19
C VAL A 150 -13.04 7.69 -5.27
N ASN A 151 -13.80 6.62 -5.54
CA ASN A 151 -14.92 6.70 -6.49
C ASN A 151 -16.06 7.61 -6.00
N TYR A 152 -16.34 7.62 -4.70
CA TYR A 152 -17.28 8.58 -4.11
C TYR A 152 -16.78 10.01 -4.26
N GLU A 153 -15.48 10.25 -4.04
CA GLU A 153 -14.86 11.57 -4.20
C GLU A 153 -14.95 12.07 -5.65
N LYS A 154 -14.76 11.20 -6.66
CA LYS A 154 -14.98 11.54 -8.08
C LYS A 154 -16.38 12.14 -8.30
N LEU A 155 -17.41 11.58 -7.65
CA LEU A 155 -18.78 12.08 -7.77
C LEU A 155 -18.95 13.46 -7.12
N ILE A 156 -18.30 13.71 -5.99
CA ILE A 156 -18.31 15.03 -5.34
C ILE A 156 -17.66 16.06 -6.26
N VAL A 157 -16.45 15.75 -6.74
CA VAL A 157 -15.65 16.63 -7.60
C VAL A 157 -16.39 16.95 -8.89
N ALA A 158 -16.98 15.94 -9.55
CA ALA A 158 -17.75 16.14 -10.78
C ALA A 158 -18.91 17.13 -10.56
N LYS A 159 -19.68 16.95 -9.47
CA LYS A 159 -20.78 17.87 -9.11
C LYS A 159 -20.30 19.29 -8.87
N TRP A 160 -19.13 19.46 -8.26
CA TRP A 160 -18.55 20.79 -8.07
C TRP A 160 -18.13 21.43 -9.40
N GLN A 161 -17.55 20.65 -10.31
CA GLN A 161 -17.15 21.14 -11.63
C GLN A 161 -18.37 21.59 -12.44
N GLU A 162 -19.42 20.77 -12.48
CA GLU A 162 -20.69 21.10 -13.15
C GLU A 162 -21.29 22.42 -12.65
N LYS A 163 -21.16 22.70 -11.35
CA LYS A 163 -21.70 23.90 -10.71
C LYS A 163 -20.72 25.08 -10.62
N GLY A 164 -19.50 24.95 -11.13
CA GLY A 164 -18.45 25.99 -10.98
C GLY A 164 -17.98 26.22 -9.54
N GLU A 165 -18.26 25.30 -8.63
CA GLU A 165 -18.03 25.42 -7.19
C GLU A 165 -16.55 25.28 -6.79
N VAL A 166 -15.73 24.65 -7.64
CA VAL A 166 -14.28 24.50 -7.42
C VAL A 166 -13.56 25.84 -7.54
N ILE A 167 -14.01 26.70 -8.45
CA ILE A 167 -13.33 27.97 -8.77
C ILE A 167 -13.79 29.10 -7.84
N GLY A 168 -14.93 28.92 -7.17
CA GLY A 168 -15.61 29.94 -6.37
C GLY A 168 -16.64 30.73 -7.18
N ASN A 169 -17.13 30.16 -8.29
CA ASN A 169 -18.08 30.84 -9.19
C ASN A 169 -19.54 30.66 -8.75
N LYS A 170 -19.81 29.87 -7.70
CA LYS A 170 -21.17 29.73 -7.17
C LYS A 170 -21.55 31.01 -6.44
N GLU A 171 -22.53 31.73 -6.97
CA GLU A 171 -23.00 33.00 -6.40
C GLU A 171 -23.66 32.83 -5.02
N VAL A 172 -24.24 31.66 -4.72
CA VAL A 172 -24.99 31.42 -3.48
C VAL A 172 -24.58 30.09 -2.85
N LEU A 173 -23.96 30.17 -1.67
CA LEU A 173 -23.73 29.00 -0.81
C LEU A 173 -24.99 28.65 -0.01
N GLU A 174 -25.18 27.35 0.23
CA GLU A 174 -26.24 26.80 1.08
C GLU A 174 -25.64 26.15 2.33
N GLU A 175 -26.44 25.99 3.39
CA GLU A 175 -26.02 25.28 4.61
C GLU A 175 -25.46 23.88 4.32
N GLY A 176 -26.09 23.14 3.41
CA GLY A 176 -25.63 21.82 3.00
C GLY A 176 -24.25 21.82 2.32
N ASP A 177 -23.77 22.96 1.82
CA ASP A 177 -22.45 23.07 1.19
C ASP A 177 -21.30 22.91 2.17
N PHE A 178 -21.57 23.02 3.48
CA PHE A 178 -20.62 22.81 4.57
C PHE A 178 -20.68 21.40 5.14
N SER A 179 -21.53 20.51 4.63
CA SER A 179 -21.60 19.13 5.13
C SER A 179 -20.35 18.32 4.77
N ARG A 180 -20.00 17.34 5.61
CA ARG A 180 -18.86 16.46 5.34
C ARG A 180 -19.07 15.65 4.07
N GLU A 181 -20.28 15.14 3.83
CA GLU A 181 -20.65 14.32 2.67
C GLU A 181 -20.41 15.04 1.36
N ARG A 182 -20.64 16.36 1.33
CA ARG A 182 -20.37 17.19 0.15
C ARG A 182 -18.91 17.61 0.00
N ASN A 183 -18.04 17.36 0.99
CA ASN A 183 -16.67 17.90 1.02
C ASN A 183 -15.56 16.89 1.29
N GLY A 184 -15.85 15.68 1.75
CA GLY A 184 -14.83 14.70 2.11
C GLY A 184 -15.35 13.27 2.13
N GLY A 185 -16.48 13.01 1.47
CA GLY A 185 -17.07 11.68 1.37
C GLY A 185 -17.95 11.30 2.55
N LYS A 186 -18.36 10.02 2.54
CA LYS A 186 -19.28 9.45 3.52
C LYS A 186 -18.74 9.62 4.96
N SER A 187 -19.63 10.02 5.87
CA SER A 187 -19.30 10.29 7.28
C SER A 187 -19.50 9.05 8.18
N ASP A 188 -19.21 7.85 7.68
CA ASP A 188 -19.18 6.67 8.54
C ASP A 188 -17.80 6.45 9.18
N ASP A 189 -17.80 5.84 10.36
CA ASP A 189 -16.59 5.57 11.15
C ASP A 189 -15.58 4.71 10.37
N GLU A 190 -16.09 3.82 9.51
CA GLU A 190 -15.28 2.96 8.65
C GLU A 190 -14.46 3.80 7.66
N THR A 191 -15.09 4.72 6.92
CA THR A 191 -14.42 5.63 5.98
C THR A 191 -13.47 6.58 6.69
N PHE A 192 -13.84 7.05 7.89
CA PHE A 192 -13.01 7.95 8.68
C PHE A 192 -11.69 7.28 9.10
N GLN A 193 -11.76 6.03 9.57
CA GLN A 193 -10.57 5.29 10.00
C GLN A 193 -9.79 4.69 8.83
N MET A 194 -10.44 4.45 7.68
CA MET A 194 -9.85 3.82 6.51
C MET A 194 -8.57 4.53 6.05
N HIS A 195 -8.55 5.85 5.92
CA HIS A 195 -7.36 6.59 5.48
C HIS A 195 -6.16 6.37 6.41
N ALA A 196 -6.38 6.43 7.73
CA ALA A 196 -5.35 6.17 8.71
C ALA A 196 -4.84 4.72 8.64
N ARG A 197 -5.75 3.76 8.46
CA ARG A 197 -5.42 2.34 8.29
C ARG A 197 -4.60 2.09 7.02
N VAL A 198 -4.96 2.70 5.89
CA VAL A 198 -4.20 2.60 4.63
C VAL A 198 -2.79 3.16 4.83
N VAL A 199 -2.66 4.37 5.39
CA VAL A 199 -1.34 4.98 5.64
C VAL A 199 -0.48 4.09 6.54
N HIS A 200 -1.07 3.56 7.61
CA HIS A 200 -0.38 2.69 8.56
C HIS A 200 0.06 1.38 7.90
N HIS A 201 -0.86 0.66 7.25
CA HIS A 201 -0.59 -0.59 6.54
C HIS A 201 0.51 -0.40 5.50
N VAL A 202 0.40 0.61 4.65
CA VAL A 202 1.38 0.87 3.58
C VAL A 202 2.76 1.15 4.16
N LYS A 203 2.85 1.90 5.25
CA LYS A 203 4.11 2.16 5.95
C LYS A 203 4.72 0.88 6.51
N GLU A 204 3.95 0.13 7.30
CA GLU A 204 4.45 -1.08 7.95
C GLU A 204 4.90 -2.13 6.93
N THR A 205 4.09 -2.34 5.89
CA THR A 205 4.42 -3.30 4.84
C THR A 205 5.65 -2.87 4.05
N TYR A 206 5.79 -1.57 3.73
CA TYR A 206 7.01 -1.05 3.11
C TYR A 206 8.25 -1.33 3.96
N GLU A 207 8.21 -1.04 5.26
CA GLU A 207 9.33 -1.28 6.18
C GLU A 207 9.68 -2.77 6.28
N LYS A 208 8.67 -3.64 6.41
CA LYS A 208 8.85 -5.11 6.41
C LYS A 208 9.50 -5.60 5.11
N LEU A 209 9.05 -5.11 3.96
CA LEU A 209 9.61 -5.50 2.66
C LEU A 209 11.05 -5.02 2.47
N VAL A 210 11.41 -3.83 2.96
CA VAL A 210 12.79 -3.34 2.95
C VAL A 210 13.70 -4.25 3.77
N GLU A 211 13.28 -4.65 4.97
CA GLU A 211 14.07 -5.57 5.80
C GLU A 211 14.15 -6.97 5.18
N ARG A 212 13.05 -7.47 4.62
CA ARG A 212 13.02 -8.74 3.89
C ARG A 212 13.98 -8.73 2.70
N LYS A 213 14.01 -7.64 1.92
CA LYS A 213 14.97 -7.45 0.81
C LYS A 213 16.42 -7.54 1.31
N LYS A 214 16.76 -6.84 2.38
CA LYS A 214 18.12 -6.88 2.96
C LYS A 214 18.50 -8.28 3.44
N SER A 215 17.57 -9.02 4.06
CA SER A 215 17.81 -10.41 4.47
C SER A 215 18.11 -11.30 3.26
N LEU A 216 17.25 -11.27 2.24
CA LEU A 216 17.40 -12.08 1.03
C LEU A 216 18.70 -11.76 0.28
N MET A 217 19.11 -10.48 0.23
CA MET A 217 20.39 -10.10 -0.38
C MET A 217 21.59 -10.70 0.37
N ARG A 218 21.61 -10.60 1.71
CA ARG A 218 22.67 -11.22 2.53
C ARG A 218 22.73 -12.73 2.35
N GLU A 219 21.58 -13.41 2.39
CA GLU A 219 21.51 -14.87 2.20
C GLU A 219 22.04 -15.30 0.83
N ILE A 220 21.78 -14.51 -0.21
CA ILE A 220 22.27 -14.79 -1.58
C ILE A 220 23.78 -14.56 -1.66
N GLU A 221 24.31 -13.50 -1.05
CA GLU A 221 25.74 -13.20 -1.00
C GLU A 221 26.53 -14.28 -0.24
N GLU A 222 26.08 -14.63 0.96
CA GLU A 222 26.71 -15.66 1.82
C GLU A 222 26.77 -17.03 1.13
N ARG A 223 25.74 -17.37 0.34
CA ARG A 223 25.66 -18.66 -0.36
C ARG A 223 26.27 -18.64 -1.76
N GLY A 224 26.39 -17.47 -2.39
CA GLY A 224 27.00 -17.28 -3.71
C GLY A 224 28.52 -17.10 -3.68
N GLY A 225 29.10 -16.80 -2.51
CA GLY A 225 30.55 -16.64 -2.31
C GLY A 225 31.34 -17.94 -2.08
N HIS A 226 30.79 -19.10 -2.42
CA HIS A 226 31.44 -20.42 -2.28
C HIS A 226 31.53 -21.17 -3.61
#